data_AF-A0A8T6IVJ9-F1
#
_entry.id   AF-A0A8T6IVJ9-F1
#
_cell.length_a   1.000
_cell.length_b   1.000
_cell.length_c   1.000
_cell.angle_alpha   90.00
_cell.angle_beta   90.00
_cell.angle_gamma   90.00
#
_symmetry.space_group_name_H-M   'P 1'
#
loop_
_entity.id
_entity.type
_entity.pdbx_description
1 polymer ?
#
loop_
_entity_poly.entity_id
_entity_poly.type
_entity_poly.pdbx_seq_one_letter_code
_entity_poly.pdbx_strand_id
1 'polypeptide(L)'
;MDQRSVFYDEWLSSLREQYKQVVRNDDRATLSSLTAVMQNVGFRDDELAQLRIEATMRVDDVPDSFSPDMDILAKTGLTQAHPAECACPECVTVDESKFDNEGQPIAPDPEADEYEAGQVFPVAEIVRSDDAEEVDSITFEDSLAAEAASAPDDAAESAADADESEADPDAPQQMNLF
;
A
#
# COMPACT_ATOMS: atom_id res chain seq x y z
N MET A 1 -28.19 6.06 -0.40
CA MET A 1 -28.04 6.86 -1.62
C MET A 1 -27.90 5.91 -2.80
N ASP A 2 -28.56 6.18 -3.92
CA ASP A 2 -28.52 5.28 -5.08
C ASP A 2 -27.16 5.36 -5.77
N GLN A 3 -26.37 4.28 -5.69
CA GLN A 3 -25.11 4.10 -6.43
C GLN A 3 -25.30 4.14 -7.96
N ARG A 4 -26.55 4.17 -8.44
CA ARG A 4 -26.91 4.28 -9.87
C ARG A 4 -27.04 5.73 -10.36
N SER A 5 -26.88 6.72 -9.48
CA SER A 5 -26.88 8.13 -9.88
C SER A 5 -25.64 8.45 -10.72
N VAL A 6 -25.82 9.14 -11.84
CA VAL A 6 -24.70 9.61 -12.69
C VAL A 6 -23.75 10.57 -11.96
N PHE A 7 -24.20 11.17 -10.85
CA PHE A 7 -23.41 12.09 -10.04
C PHE A 7 -22.70 11.42 -8.86
N TYR A 8 -22.86 10.10 -8.70
CA TYR A 8 -22.30 9.38 -7.55
C TYR A 8 -20.77 9.51 -7.52
N ASP A 9 -20.12 9.33 -8.67
CA ASP A 9 -18.66 9.41 -8.77
C ASP A 9 -18.12 10.83 -8.57
N GLU A 10 -18.81 11.84 -9.13
CA GLU A 10 -18.45 13.25 -8.94
C GLU A 10 -18.58 13.66 -7.47
N TRP A 11 -19.64 13.21 -6.81
CA TRP A 11 -19.86 13.46 -5.40
C TRP A 11 -18.81 12.78 -4.52
N LEU A 12 -18.47 11.51 -4.78
CA LEU A 12 -17.37 10.83 -4.08
C LEU A 12 -16.03 11.51 -4.30
N SER A 13 -15.76 11.97 -5.53
CA SER A 13 -14.56 12.75 -5.86
C SER A 13 -14.49 14.03 -5.03
N SER A 14 -15.59 14.78 -4.97
CA SER A 14 -15.70 15.98 -4.13
C SER A 14 -15.43 15.68 -2.65
N LEU A 15 -15.93 14.56 -2.13
CA LEU A 15 -15.74 14.17 -0.73
C LEU A 15 -14.27 13.84 -0.43
N ARG A 16 -13.60 13.13 -1.34
CA ARG A 16 -12.15 12.83 -1.24
C ARG A 16 -11.31 14.10 -1.25
N GLU A 17 -11.61 15.06 -2.12
CA GLU A 17 -10.91 16.35 -2.16
C GLU A 17 -11.15 17.17 -0.88
N GLN A 18 -12.38 17.19 -0.37
CA GLN A 18 -12.69 17.88 0.88
C GLN A 18 -11.92 17.28 2.06
N TYR A 19 -11.84 15.93 2.15
CA TYR A 19 -11.05 15.26 3.17
C TYR A 19 -9.57 15.66 3.10
N LYS A 20 -8.97 15.64 1.89
CA LYS A 20 -7.59 16.07 1.69
C LYS A 20 -7.36 17.52 2.11
N GLN A 21 -8.31 18.42 1.80
CA GLN A 21 -8.21 19.83 2.20
C GLN A 21 -8.29 20.01 3.72
N VAL A 22 -9.17 19.28 4.41
CA VAL A 22 -9.29 19.31 5.87
C VAL A 22 -8.01 18.81 6.54
N VAL A 23 -7.40 17.74 6.00
CA VAL A 23 -6.10 17.22 6.47
C VAL A 23 -5.00 18.26 6.30
N ARG A 24 -4.90 18.91 5.13
CA ARG A 24 -3.93 19.98 4.88
C ARG A 24 -4.09 21.16 5.83
N ASN A 25 -5.32 21.52 6.17
CA ASN A 25 -5.61 22.62 7.08
C ASN A 25 -5.45 22.26 8.58
N ASP A 26 -5.12 20.99 8.90
CA ASP A 26 -5.07 20.45 10.27
C ASP A 26 -6.36 20.70 11.10
N ASP A 27 -7.52 20.77 10.45
CA ASP A 27 -8.80 20.98 11.13
C ASP A 27 -9.33 19.68 11.73
N ARG A 28 -8.91 19.41 12.97
CA ARG A 28 -9.26 18.19 13.73
C ARG A 28 -10.75 18.06 14.02
N ALA A 29 -11.47 19.17 14.20
CA ALA A 29 -12.89 19.16 14.52
C ALA A 29 -13.70 18.67 13.30
N THR A 30 -13.41 19.23 12.13
CA THR A 30 -14.04 18.81 10.87
C THR A 30 -13.58 17.42 10.43
N LEU A 31 -12.31 17.06 10.69
CA LEU A 31 -11.79 15.74 10.34
C LEU A 31 -12.56 14.61 11.02
N SER A 32 -12.89 14.76 12.31
CA SER A 32 -13.61 13.74 13.08
C SER A 32 -15.01 13.48 12.53
N SER A 33 -15.77 14.54 12.26
CA SER A 33 -17.13 14.43 11.72
C SER A 33 -17.14 13.94 10.27
N LEU A 34 -16.21 14.41 9.44
CA LEU A 34 -16.08 13.97 8.05
C LEU A 34 -15.66 12.49 7.95
N THR A 35 -14.80 12.02 8.85
CA THR A 35 -14.40 10.60 8.93
C THR A 35 -15.61 9.71 9.17
N ALA A 36 -16.49 10.08 10.12
CA ALA A 36 -17.72 9.33 10.38
C ALA A 36 -18.66 9.31 9.16
N VAL A 37 -18.79 10.44 8.45
CA VAL A 37 -19.59 10.51 7.21
C VAL A 37 -18.99 9.60 6.13
N MET A 38 -17.68 9.61 5.92
CA MET A 38 -17.02 8.76 4.93
C MET A 38 -17.21 7.26 5.24
N GLN A 39 -17.06 6.86 6.51
CA GLN A 39 -17.31 5.48 6.93
C GLN A 39 -18.77 5.06 6.67
N ASN A 40 -19.75 5.93 6.93
CA ASN A 40 -21.16 5.66 6.65
C ASN A 40 -21.46 5.49 5.14
N VAL A 41 -20.66 6.12 4.28
CA VAL A 41 -20.77 5.97 2.82
C VAL A 41 -20.10 4.69 2.31
N GLY A 42 -19.26 4.07 3.14
CA GLY A 42 -18.58 2.81 2.84
C GLY A 42 -17.07 2.93 2.62
N PHE A 43 -16.46 4.08 2.90
CA PHE A 43 -15.00 4.20 2.86
C PHE A 43 -14.36 3.37 3.97
N ARG A 44 -13.31 2.63 3.61
CA ARG A 44 -12.55 1.84 4.58
C ARG A 44 -11.49 2.68 5.28
N ASP A 45 -11.09 2.27 6.48
CA ASP A 45 -10.00 2.93 7.22
C ASP A 45 -8.69 2.95 6.42
N ASP A 46 -8.45 1.90 5.62
CA ASP A 46 -7.29 1.79 4.72
C ASP A 46 -7.30 2.91 3.65
N GLU A 47 -8.46 3.21 3.07
CA GLU A 47 -8.63 4.27 2.08
C GLU A 47 -8.49 5.66 2.71
N LEU A 48 -9.01 5.85 3.93
CA LEU A 48 -8.86 7.09 4.67
C LEU A 48 -7.41 7.36 5.07
N ALA A 49 -6.64 6.31 5.38
CA ALA A 49 -5.21 6.39 5.61
C ALA A 49 -4.46 6.74 4.32
N GLN A 50 -4.81 6.12 3.19
CA GLN A 50 -4.22 6.45 1.89
C GLN A 50 -4.49 7.92 1.50
N LEU A 51 -5.72 8.40 1.65
CA LEU A 51 -6.06 9.81 1.36
C LEU A 51 -5.30 10.78 2.27
N ARG A 52 -5.02 10.39 3.52
CA ARG A 52 -4.18 11.19 4.43
C ARG A 52 -2.73 11.26 3.94
N ILE A 53 -2.17 10.14 3.47
CA ILE A 53 -0.84 10.12 2.86
C ILE A 53 -0.82 11.03 1.62
N GLU A 54 -1.75 10.85 0.69
CA GLU A 54 -1.87 11.66 -0.54
C GLU A 54 -1.99 13.17 -0.25
N ALA A 55 -2.73 13.54 0.79
CA ALA A 55 -2.87 14.94 1.21
C ALA A 55 -1.52 15.55 1.64
N THR A 56 -0.65 14.74 2.23
CA THR A 56 0.63 15.15 2.86
C THR A 56 1.85 14.91 1.97
N MET A 57 1.71 14.26 0.82
CA MET A 57 2.83 14.00 -0.10
C MET A 57 3.47 15.26 -0.67
N ARG A 58 2.72 16.38 -0.73
CA ARG A 58 3.26 17.68 -1.17
C ARG A 58 3.54 18.56 0.04
N VAL A 59 4.83 18.76 0.31
CA VAL A 59 5.31 19.54 1.46
C VAL A 59 4.84 21.00 1.40
N ASP A 60 4.66 21.56 0.20
CA ASP A 60 4.26 22.97 0.02
C ASP A 60 2.81 23.27 0.44
N ASP A 61 1.95 22.23 0.50
CA ASP A 61 0.51 22.37 0.76
C ASP A 61 0.14 22.17 2.24
N VAL A 62 1.13 21.97 3.11
CA VAL A 62 0.95 21.57 4.51
C VAL A 62 1.54 22.65 5.43
N PRO A 63 0.87 23.03 6.53
CA PRO A 63 1.38 24.03 7.46
C PRO A 63 2.62 23.52 8.18
N ASP A 64 3.53 24.45 8.53
CA ASP A 64 4.79 24.14 9.24
C ASP A 64 4.59 23.40 10.58
N SER A 65 3.39 23.47 11.16
CA SER A 65 3.03 22.80 12.41
C SER A 65 2.56 21.34 12.24
N PHE A 66 2.43 20.85 11.01
CA PHE A 66 1.91 19.52 10.76
C PHE A 66 2.93 18.45 11.13
N SER A 67 2.51 17.54 12.01
CA SER A 67 3.27 16.32 12.33
C SER A 67 2.48 15.11 11.82
N PRO A 68 3.05 14.33 10.87
CA PRO A 68 2.43 13.09 10.42
C PRO A 68 2.21 12.15 11.61
N ASP A 69 1.05 11.51 11.64
CA ASP A 69 0.73 10.51 12.64
C ASP A 69 1.52 9.21 12.34
N MET A 70 2.63 9.03 13.06
CA MET A 70 3.57 7.92 12.84
C MET A 70 2.96 6.55 13.16
N ASP A 71 1.88 6.50 13.96
CA ASP A 71 1.19 5.25 14.29
C ASP A 71 0.49 4.64 13.07
N ILE A 72 0.07 5.48 12.12
CA ILE A 72 -0.58 5.03 10.89
C ILE A 72 0.42 4.30 10.00
N LEU A 73 1.63 4.84 9.86
CA LEU A 73 2.71 4.24 9.08
C LEU A 73 3.16 2.90 9.67
N ALA A 74 3.15 2.77 10.99
CA ALA A 74 3.46 1.51 11.67
C ALA A 74 2.40 0.43 11.41
N LYS A 75 1.12 0.83 11.31
CA LYS A 75 -0.02 -0.08 11.17
C LYS A 75 -0.21 -0.59 9.74
N THR A 76 0.17 0.19 8.73
CA THR A 76 0.23 -0.28 7.33
C THR A 76 1.33 -1.31 7.09
N GLY A 77 2.13 -1.65 8.10
CA GLY A 77 2.85 -2.91 8.20
C GLY A 77 3.42 -3.35 6.88
N LEU A 78 4.36 -2.55 6.34
CA LEU A 78 5.22 -2.90 5.22
C LEU A 78 6.12 -4.08 5.64
N THR A 79 5.51 -5.22 5.95
CA THR A 79 6.10 -6.55 5.83
C THR A 79 6.04 -6.99 4.38
N GLN A 80 6.21 -6.02 3.46
CA GLN A 80 6.47 -6.33 2.07
C GLN A 80 7.83 -7.01 2.08
N ALA A 81 7.82 -8.35 2.08
CA ALA A 81 8.99 -9.18 1.93
C ALA A 81 9.78 -8.58 0.76
N HIS A 82 10.91 -7.96 1.10
CA HIS A 82 11.69 -7.27 0.09
C HIS A 82 12.07 -8.29 -0.97
N PRO A 83 12.15 -7.90 -2.25
CA PRO A 83 12.74 -8.76 -3.26
C PRO A 83 14.08 -9.27 -2.75
N ALA A 84 14.41 -10.53 -3.02
CA ALA A 84 15.67 -11.12 -2.55
C ALA A 84 16.93 -10.32 -3.01
N GLU A 85 16.75 -9.41 -3.97
CA GLU A 85 17.77 -8.52 -4.53
C GLU A 85 17.76 -7.09 -3.93
N CYS A 86 17.01 -6.84 -2.85
CA CYS A 86 16.91 -5.50 -2.26
C CYS A 86 18.25 -5.04 -1.65
N ALA A 87 18.79 -3.93 -2.15
CA ALA A 87 20.05 -3.34 -1.69
C ALA A 87 19.89 -2.24 -0.63
N CYS A 88 18.84 -2.29 0.20
CA CYS A 88 18.67 -1.32 1.28
C CYS A 88 19.64 -1.60 2.44
N PRO A 89 20.10 -0.57 3.18
CA PRO A 89 21.11 -0.71 4.23
C PRO A 89 20.67 -1.57 5.42
N GLU A 90 19.35 -1.79 5.56
CA GLU A 90 18.78 -2.59 6.64
C GLU A 90 18.74 -4.10 6.32
N CYS A 91 18.79 -4.48 5.03
CA CYS A 91 18.77 -5.87 4.58
C CYS A 91 20.12 -6.36 4.06
N VAL A 92 20.94 -5.46 3.49
CA VAL A 92 22.31 -5.80 3.09
C VAL A 92 23.14 -5.93 4.35
N THR A 93 23.58 -7.15 4.64
CA THR A 93 24.65 -7.37 5.62
C THR A 93 25.92 -6.76 5.04
N VAL A 94 26.23 -5.54 5.44
CA VAL A 94 27.47 -4.87 5.06
C VAL A 94 28.60 -5.68 5.66
N ASP A 95 29.42 -6.26 4.80
CA ASP A 95 30.62 -6.98 5.21
C ASP A 95 31.66 -5.95 5.68
N GLU A 96 31.64 -5.66 6.98
CA GLU A 96 32.53 -4.69 7.63
C GLU A 96 34.01 -5.05 7.43
N SER A 97 34.33 -6.28 7.05
CA SER A 97 35.70 -6.70 6.79
C SER A 97 36.30 -6.15 5.50
N LYS A 98 35.49 -5.56 4.60
CA LYS A 98 35.94 -4.96 3.34
C LYS A 98 36.19 -3.46 3.42
N PHE A 99 35.89 -2.86 4.57
CA PHE A 99 36.06 -1.44 4.81
C PHE A 99 37.08 -1.23 5.93
N ASP A 100 37.92 -0.21 5.81
CA ASP A 100 38.80 0.21 6.90
C ASP A 100 38.02 0.96 8.00
N ASN A 101 38.71 1.33 9.08
CA ASN A 101 38.10 2.07 10.19
C ASN A 101 37.59 3.48 9.79
N GLU A 102 37.91 3.94 8.59
CA GLU A 102 37.49 5.22 8.02
C GLU A 102 36.31 5.05 7.04
N GLY A 103 35.81 3.81 6.89
CA GLY A 103 34.71 3.46 5.99
C GLY A 103 35.09 3.46 4.51
N GLN A 104 36.38 3.50 4.18
CA GLN A 104 36.84 3.39 2.80
C GLN A 104 37.02 1.91 2.43
N PRO A 105 36.78 1.53 1.16
CA PRO A 105 37.11 0.19 0.68
C PRO A 105 38.60 -0.10 0.90
N ILE A 106 38.92 -1.24 1.50
CA ILE A 106 40.31 -1.66 1.70
C ILE A 106 40.98 -1.82 0.33
N ALA A 107 42.13 -1.16 0.13
CA ALA A 107 42.89 -1.29 -1.11
C ALA A 107 43.30 -2.76 -1.31
N PRO A 108 43.23 -3.31 -2.54
CA PRO A 108 43.67 -4.67 -2.80
C PRO A 108 45.13 -4.81 -2.40
N ASP A 109 45.41 -5.72 -1.46
CA ASP A 109 46.76 -6.02 -1.00
C ASP A 109 47.50 -6.74 -2.14
N PRO A 110 48.55 -6.13 -2.72
CA PRO A 110 49.30 -6.75 -3.81
C PRO A 110 50.03 -8.05 -3.40
N GLU A 111 50.13 -8.37 -2.11
CA GLU A 111 50.69 -9.63 -1.62
C GLU A 111 49.64 -10.73 -1.38
N ALA A 112 48.34 -10.41 -1.36
CA ALA A 112 47.27 -11.40 -1.12
C ALA A 112 46.90 -12.23 -2.37
N ASP A 113 47.24 -11.75 -3.57
CA ASP A 113 46.93 -12.43 -4.85
C ASP A 113 47.70 -13.75 -5.06
N GLU A 114 48.73 -14.06 -4.25
CA GLU A 114 49.50 -15.30 -4.41
C GLU A 114 48.85 -16.55 -3.77
N TYR A 115 47.82 -16.41 -2.91
CA TYR A 115 47.26 -17.56 -2.17
C TYR A 115 45.87 -18.06 -2.62
N GLU A 116 45.15 -17.37 -3.49
CA GLU A 116 43.81 -17.81 -3.98
C GLU A 116 43.77 -18.29 -5.44
N ALA A 117 44.91 -18.41 -6.13
CA ALA A 117 45.00 -18.99 -7.47
C ALA A 117 44.88 -20.54 -7.50
N GLY A 118 44.44 -21.18 -6.41
CA GLY A 118 44.47 -22.63 -6.21
C GLY A 118 43.15 -23.40 -6.37
N GLN A 119 41.99 -22.72 -6.50
CA GLN A 119 40.69 -23.39 -6.62
C GLN A 119 39.97 -23.05 -7.92
N VAL A 120 40.63 -23.37 -9.03
CA VAL A 120 39.98 -23.46 -10.33
C VAL A 120 39.20 -24.77 -10.35
N PHE A 121 37.91 -24.75 -10.00
CA PHE A 121 37.04 -25.89 -10.28
C PHE A 121 36.94 -26.03 -11.81
N PRO A 122 37.34 -27.16 -12.41
CA PRO A 122 37.23 -27.34 -13.85
C PRO A 122 35.75 -27.35 -14.25
N VAL A 123 35.33 -26.32 -15.00
CA VAL A 123 34.06 -26.27 -15.76
C VAL A 123 34.16 -27.24 -16.93
N ALA A 124 34.16 -28.54 -16.64
CA ALA A 124 34.18 -29.58 -17.65
C ALA A 124 33.38 -30.82 -17.21
N GLU A 125 32.27 -30.64 -16.50
CA GLU A 125 31.30 -31.74 -16.30
C GLU A 125 29.88 -31.26 -15.87
N ILE A 126 29.30 -30.27 -16.54
CA ILE A 126 27.85 -29.98 -16.46
C ILE A 126 27.20 -30.05 -17.85
N VAL A 127 27.65 -31.01 -18.67
CA VAL A 127 26.91 -31.42 -19.87
C VAL A 127 26.93 -32.94 -19.93
N ARG A 128 25.96 -33.57 -19.27
CA ARG A 128 25.28 -34.80 -19.72
C ARG A 128 24.26 -35.24 -18.67
N SER A 129 23.01 -34.87 -18.89
CA SER A 129 21.88 -35.75 -18.65
C SER A 129 20.83 -35.41 -19.70
N ASP A 130 20.69 -36.34 -20.63
CA ASP A 130 19.66 -36.49 -21.64
C ASP A 130 18.25 -36.37 -21.03
N ASP A 131 17.72 -35.15 -20.92
CA ASP A 131 16.28 -34.95 -20.73
C ASP A 131 15.86 -33.66 -21.44
N ALA A 132 15.79 -33.76 -22.77
CA ALA A 132 15.16 -32.75 -23.61
C ALA A 132 13.65 -32.94 -23.52
N GLU A 133 13.04 -32.44 -22.45
CA GLU A 133 11.61 -32.15 -22.50
C GLU A 133 11.43 -30.84 -23.28
N GLU A 134 10.69 -30.97 -24.36
CA GLU A 134 10.25 -29.92 -25.28
C GLU A 134 9.46 -28.87 -24.48
N VAL A 135 10.14 -27.79 -24.08
CA VAL A 135 9.46 -26.62 -23.51
C VAL A 135 8.70 -25.93 -24.64
N ASP A 136 7.43 -26.30 -24.78
CA ASP A 136 6.48 -25.62 -25.63
C ASP A 136 6.55 -24.11 -25.31
N SER A 137 6.96 -23.35 -26.31
CA SER A 137 7.02 -21.90 -26.23
C SER A 137 5.61 -21.36 -26.05
N ILE A 138 5.22 -21.09 -24.81
CA ILE A 138 3.96 -20.44 -24.45
C ILE A 138 3.95 -19.07 -25.15
N THR A 139 3.12 -18.94 -26.18
CA THR A 139 2.92 -17.69 -26.89
C THR A 139 1.96 -16.81 -26.10
N PHE A 140 2.18 -15.49 -26.17
CA PHE A 140 1.41 -14.48 -25.45
C PHE A 140 -0.10 -14.53 -25.72
N GLU A 141 -0.52 -15.11 -26.85
CA GLU A 141 -1.94 -15.28 -27.20
C GLU A 141 -2.66 -16.34 -26.35
N ASP A 142 -1.95 -17.35 -25.82
CA ASP A 142 -2.55 -18.40 -24.97
C ASP A 142 -2.88 -17.86 -23.56
N SER A 143 -2.09 -16.88 -23.09
CA SER A 143 -2.27 -16.27 -21.77
C SER A 143 -3.49 -15.35 -21.68
N LEU A 144 -4.01 -14.85 -22.81
CA LEU A 144 -5.22 -14.02 -22.87
C LEU A 144 -6.51 -14.84 -22.90
N ALA A 145 -6.45 -16.13 -23.25
CA ALA A 145 -7.62 -17.00 -23.29
C ALA A 145 -8.00 -17.55 -21.90
N ALA A 146 -7.05 -17.62 -20.95
CA ALA A 146 -7.28 -18.16 -19.61
C ALA A 146 -8.05 -17.21 -18.67
N GLU A 147 -8.09 -15.90 -18.96
CA GLU A 147 -8.79 -14.93 -18.10
C GLU A 147 -10.30 -14.82 -18.36
N ALA A 148 -10.82 -15.44 -19.43
CA ALA A 148 -12.25 -15.32 -19.79
C ALA A 148 -13.19 -16.33 -19.09
N ALA A 149 -12.66 -17.24 -18.26
CA ALA A 149 -13.44 -18.37 -17.72
C ALA A 149 -13.81 -18.26 -16.22
N SER A 150 -13.44 -17.19 -15.52
CA SER A 150 -13.75 -17.04 -14.09
C SER A 150 -14.84 -16.01 -13.85
N ALA A 151 -16.05 -16.30 -14.33
CA ALA A 151 -17.27 -15.62 -13.88
C ALA A 151 -17.85 -16.41 -12.69
N PRO A 152 -17.85 -15.87 -11.45
CA PRO A 152 -18.70 -16.41 -10.40
C PRO A 152 -20.14 -15.95 -10.62
N ASP A 153 -20.94 -16.90 -11.09
CA ASP A 153 -22.39 -16.94 -10.96
C ASP A 153 -22.71 -17.15 -9.48
N ASP A 154 -23.15 -16.11 -8.76
CA ASP A 154 -23.82 -16.30 -7.47
C ASP A 154 -24.90 -15.23 -7.29
N ALA A 155 -26.03 -15.52 -7.94
CA ALA A 155 -27.33 -15.02 -7.56
C ALA A 155 -27.84 -15.83 -6.36
N ALA A 156 -27.92 -15.20 -5.18
CA ALA A 156 -28.78 -15.67 -4.11
C ALA A 156 -29.42 -14.49 -3.37
N GLU A 157 -30.72 -14.36 -3.60
CA GLU A 157 -31.67 -13.60 -2.81
C GLU A 157 -31.55 -13.90 -1.31
N SER A 158 -31.65 -12.87 -0.47
CA SER A 158 -32.48 -12.97 0.75
C SER A 158 -33.04 -11.61 1.13
N ALA A 159 -34.34 -11.47 0.94
CA ALA A 159 -35.18 -10.47 1.58
C ALA A 159 -35.39 -10.83 3.07
N ALA A 160 -35.29 -9.83 3.95
CA ALA A 160 -36.03 -9.66 5.21
C ALA A 160 -35.61 -8.28 5.76
N ASP A 161 -36.43 -7.23 5.76
CA ASP A 161 -37.62 -6.97 6.60
C ASP A 161 -37.28 -6.64 8.07
N ALA A 162 -38.05 -5.71 8.67
CA ALA A 162 -37.84 -4.88 9.88
C ALA A 162 -37.25 -3.48 9.56
N ASP A 163 -38.00 -2.39 9.44
CA ASP A 163 -39.11 -1.88 10.29
C ASP A 163 -38.70 -1.79 11.77
N GLU A 164 -38.17 -0.64 12.17
CA GLU A 164 -38.60 0.04 13.40
C GLU A 164 -38.15 1.51 13.37
N SER A 165 -39.10 2.38 13.07
CA SER A 165 -39.01 3.81 13.35
C SER A 165 -39.40 4.05 14.80
N GLU A 166 -38.42 4.08 15.72
CA GLU A 166 -38.62 4.72 17.02
C GLU A 166 -38.21 6.19 16.93
N ALA A 167 -39.24 7.03 16.87
CA ALA A 167 -39.13 8.46 17.08
C ALA A 167 -38.69 8.72 18.53
N ASP A 168 -37.52 9.32 18.71
CA ASP A 168 -37.06 9.82 20.01
C ASP A 168 -37.88 11.07 20.40
N PRO A 169 -38.67 11.04 21.50
CA PRO A 169 -39.46 12.19 21.95
C PRO A 169 -38.66 13.20 22.79
N ASP A 170 -37.34 13.05 22.96
CA ASP A 170 -36.52 13.89 23.85
C ASP A 170 -35.72 14.97 23.11
N ALA A 171 -36.40 15.69 22.21
CA ALA A 171 -35.89 16.94 21.66
C ALA A 171 -36.00 18.04 22.73
N PRO A 172 -34.89 18.63 23.23
CA PRO A 172 -34.97 19.75 24.15
C PRO A 172 -35.57 20.96 23.42
N GLN A 173 -36.68 21.46 23.98
CA GLN A 173 -37.35 22.68 23.52
C GLN A 173 -36.35 23.84 23.46
N GLN A 174 -36.23 24.43 22.27
CA GLN A 174 -35.61 25.74 22.10
C GLN A 174 -36.34 26.77 22.98
N MET A 175 -35.71 27.14 24.09
CA MET A 175 -36.06 28.35 24.83
C MET A 175 -35.53 29.55 24.07
N ASN A 176 -36.38 30.12 23.22
CA ASN A 176 -36.25 31.49 22.75
C ASN A 176 -36.36 32.43 23.97
N LEU A 177 -35.24 33.02 24.37
CA LEU A 177 -35.20 34.16 25.29
C LEU A 177 -34.39 35.27 24.62
N PHE A 178 -35.14 36.19 24.01
CA PHE A 178 -34.82 37.58 23.64
C PHE A 178 -33.56 37.88 22.84
#